data_AF-A0A317CDM3-F1
#
_entry.id   AF-A0A317CDM3-F1
#
_cell.length_a   1.000
_cell.length_b   1.000
_cell.length_c   1.000
_cell.angle_alpha   90.00
_cell.angle_beta   90.00
_cell.angle_gamma   90.00
#
_symmetry.space_group_name_H-M   'P 1'
#
loop_
_entity.id
_entity.type
_entity.pdbx_description
1 polymer ?
#
loop_
_entity_poly.entity_id
_entity_poly.type
_entity_poly.pdbx_seq_one_letter_code
_entity_poly.pdbx_strand_id
1 'polypeptide(L)'
;MNKLTEALFNDQLPTELAASQQLNRQLLDLVAQLEQRVAELEDNAGSGSSSRNSSKPPSQDSPEQRAKREKKPKRPRKKGAQPGHKGHQRVRVDLSATDEKIHYYPDTQCACGALCDLSQEPYQRHQVFDLPEVRSKITEHCLYDAICPRCQMR
;
A
#
# COMPACT_ATOMS: atom_id res chain seq x y z
N MET A 1 33.88 -7.57 20.55
CA MET A 1 34.86 -6.74 21.28
C MET A 1 36.13 -6.68 20.45
N ASN A 2 36.78 -5.52 20.33
CA ASN A 2 38.06 -5.45 19.61
C ASN A 2 39.16 -6.10 20.48
N LYS A 3 40.22 -6.65 19.86
CA LYS A 3 41.33 -7.28 20.59
C LYS A 3 41.96 -6.35 21.65
N LEU A 4 41.91 -5.03 21.41
CA LEU A 4 42.32 -3.99 22.35
C LEU A 4 41.43 -3.89 23.59
N THR A 5 40.11 -4.06 23.43
CA THR A 5 39.17 -4.04 24.57
C THR A 5 39.32 -5.28 25.44
N GLU A 6 39.59 -6.46 24.85
CA GLU A 6 39.80 -7.70 25.63
C GLU A 6 41.10 -7.69 26.45
N ALA A 7 42.16 -7.06 25.95
CA ALA A 7 43.44 -6.94 26.67
C ALA A 7 43.35 -5.99 27.88
N LEU A 8 42.59 -4.90 27.75
CA LEU A 8 42.35 -3.93 28.83
C LEU A 8 41.49 -4.51 29.98
N PHE A 9 40.51 -5.35 29.66
CA PHE A 9 39.63 -5.98 30.65
C PHE A 9 40.31 -7.12 31.44
N ASN A 10 41.46 -7.62 31.00
CA ASN A 10 42.20 -8.73 31.60
C ASN A 10 43.45 -8.29 32.39
N ASP A 11 43.55 -7.02 32.82
CA ASP A 11 44.65 -6.43 33.60
C ASP A 11 46.07 -6.58 33.00
N GLN A 12 46.18 -6.86 31.70
CA GLN A 12 47.46 -6.91 31.00
C GLN A 12 47.86 -5.52 30.51
N LEU A 13 48.21 -4.64 31.44
CA LEU A 13 48.69 -3.31 31.13
C LEU A 13 50.12 -3.35 30.57
N PRO A 14 50.44 -2.53 29.55
CA PRO A 14 51.81 -2.42 29.07
C PRO A 14 52.73 -1.89 30.16
N THR A 15 53.83 -2.60 30.45
CA THR A 15 54.86 -2.17 31.41
C THR A 15 55.80 -1.12 30.83
N GLU A 16 55.92 -1.07 29.51
CA GLU A 16 56.78 -0.12 28.79
C GLU A 16 56.07 1.22 28.55
N LEU A 17 56.77 2.33 28.82
CA LEU A 17 56.23 3.68 28.69
C LEU A 17 55.72 3.98 27.27
N ALA A 18 56.46 3.56 26.25
CA ALA A 18 56.09 3.77 24.85
C ALA A 18 54.78 3.05 24.47
N ALA A 19 54.61 1.82 24.96
CA ALA A 19 53.40 1.03 24.71
C ALA A 19 52.19 1.61 25.46
N SER A 20 52.39 2.10 26.69
CA SER A 20 51.37 2.83 27.44
C SER A 20 50.94 4.12 26.74
N GLN A 21 51.89 4.90 26.22
CA GLN A 21 51.60 6.12 25.45
C GLN A 21 50.83 5.82 24.15
N GLN A 22 51.15 4.72 23.46
CA GLN A 22 50.43 4.29 22.26
C GLN A 22 48.99 3.87 22.57
N LEU A 23 48.79 3.11 23.66
CA LEU A 23 47.47 2.71 24.12
C LEU A 23 46.60 3.92 24.50
N ASN A 24 47.17 4.89 25.21
CA ASN A 24 46.48 6.14 25.56
C ASN A 24 46.01 6.91 24.32
N ARG A 25 46.82 6.99 23.26
CA ARG A 25 46.40 7.62 21.99
C ARG A 25 45.22 6.90 21.37
N GLN A 26 45.26 5.58 21.29
CA GLN A 26 44.17 4.77 20.74
C GLN A 26 42.87 4.90 21.54
N LEU A 27 42.98 5.01 22.87
CA LEU A 27 41.83 5.22 23.74
C LEU A 27 41.22 6.61 23.57
N LEU A 28 42.05 7.65 23.46
CA LEU A 28 41.58 9.01 23.20
C LEU A 28 40.87 9.12 21.84
N ASP A 29 41.39 8.46 20.81
CA ASP A 29 40.76 8.40 19.49
C ASP A 29 39.40 7.69 19.56
N LEU A 30 39.30 6.59 20.31
CA LEU A 30 38.04 5.86 20.51
C LEU A 30 37.02 6.69 21.29
N VAL A 31 37.45 7.38 22.35
CA VAL A 31 36.59 8.26 23.14
C VAL A 31 36.03 9.38 22.25
N ALA A 32 36.87 10.04 21.46
CA ALA A 32 36.42 11.08 20.54
C ALA A 32 35.39 10.56 19.51
N GLN A 33 35.61 9.37 18.94
CA GLN A 33 34.65 8.74 18.03
C GLN A 33 33.33 8.40 18.71
N LEU A 34 33.38 7.91 19.95
CA LEU A 34 32.19 7.57 20.72
C LEU A 34 31.41 8.83 21.14
N GLU A 35 32.08 9.89 21.58
CA GLU A 35 31.47 11.18 21.90
C GLU A 35 30.77 11.78 20.69
N GLN A 36 31.41 11.76 19.51
CA GLN A 36 30.79 12.20 18.27
C GLN A 36 29.55 11.37 17.93
N ARG A 37 29.62 10.05 18.10
CA ARG A 37 28.48 9.17 17.81
C ARG A 37 27.32 9.37 18.78
N VAL A 38 27.62 9.63 20.05
CA VAL A 38 26.60 9.96 21.06
C VAL A 38 25.94 11.28 20.70
N ALA A 39 26.70 12.33 20.36
CA ALA A 39 26.15 13.62 19.95
C ALA A 39 25.23 13.49 18.71
N GLU A 40 25.64 12.74 17.68
CA GLU A 40 24.80 12.46 16.51
C GLU A 40 23.49 11.74 16.87
N LEU A 41 23.56 10.74 17.77
CA LEU A 41 22.38 9.99 18.19
C LEU A 41 21.45 10.85 19.06
N GLU A 42 22.01 11.68 19.93
CA GLU A 42 21.26 12.63 20.76
C GLU A 42 20.62 13.74 19.93
N ASP A 43 21.26 14.25 18.88
CA ASP A 43 20.64 15.20 17.94
C ASP A 43 19.48 14.55 17.16
N ASN A 44 19.66 13.30 16.73
CA ASN A 44 18.62 12.55 16.03
C ASN A 44 17.43 12.17 16.93
N ALA A 45 17.67 11.94 18.22
CA ALA A 45 16.63 11.59 19.20
C ALA A 45 16.00 12.83 19.86
N GLY A 46 16.79 13.87 20.11
CA GLY A 46 16.43 15.13 20.78
C GLY A 46 15.79 16.16 19.85
N SER A 47 15.91 15.99 18.53
CA SER A 47 15.07 16.71 17.57
C SER A 47 13.62 16.23 17.69
N GLY A 48 12.88 16.88 18.60
CA GLY A 48 11.43 16.79 18.86
C GLY A 48 10.55 17.20 17.66
N SER A 49 10.86 16.60 16.53
CA SER A 49 10.27 16.75 15.22
C SER A 49 9.06 15.84 15.17
N SER A 50 7.93 16.37 15.61
CA SER A 50 6.63 15.70 15.48
C SER A 50 6.12 15.92 14.06
N SER A 51 5.22 15.05 13.58
CA SER A 51 4.45 15.30 12.36
C SER A 51 3.61 16.60 12.40
N ARG A 52 3.54 17.29 13.55
CA ARG A 52 2.86 18.58 13.71
C ARG A 52 3.72 19.79 13.35
N ASN A 53 5.05 19.68 13.41
CA ASN A 53 5.99 20.78 13.17
C ASN A 53 7.08 20.44 12.14
N SER A 54 6.99 19.27 11.51
CA SER A 54 7.90 18.84 10.44
C SER A 54 7.11 18.18 9.32
N SER A 55 7.62 18.26 8.08
CA SER A 55 7.04 17.58 6.92
C SER A 55 7.19 16.04 6.98
N LYS A 56 7.52 15.48 8.15
CA LYS A 56 7.61 14.04 8.37
C LYS A 56 6.21 13.44 8.49
N PRO A 57 5.98 12.24 7.93
CA PRO A 57 4.69 11.59 8.00
C PRO A 57 4.37 11.18 9.46
N PRO A 58 3.08 11.19 9.88
CA PRO A 58 2.67 10.80 11.24
C PRO A 58 2.99 9.35 11.62
N SER A 59 3.34 8.52 10.63
CA SER A 59 3.83 7.16 10.83
C SER A 59 5.27 7.10 11.38
N GLN A 60 5.98 8.23 11.44
CA GLN A 60 7.30 8.32 12.08
C GLN A 60 7.25 8.88 13.49
N ASP A 61 6.08 9.35 13.97
CA ASP A 61 5.91 9.75 15.36
C ASP A 61 6.12 8.54 16.30
N SER A 62 6.75 8.79 17.45
CA SER A 62 6.93 7.80 18.52
C SER A 62 5.59 7.35 19.12
N PRO A 63 5.54 6.20 19.80
CA PRO A 63 4.31 5.72 20.45
C PRO A 63 3.67 6.74 21.40
N GLU A 64 4.49 7.47 22.16
CA GLU A 64 4.04 8.50 23.10
C GLU A 64 3.43 9.71 22.39
N GLN A 65 4.03 10.14 21.28
CA GLN A 65 3.52 11.24 20.46
C GLN A 65 2.17 10.89 19.83
N ARG A 66 2.01 9.64 19.36
CA ARG A 66 0.75 9.14 18.82
C ARG A 66 -0.35 9.05 19.89
N ALA A 67 0.02 8.65 21.11
CA ALA A 67 -0.93 8.56 22.23
C ALA A 67 -1.47 9.93 22.65
N LYS A 68 -0.64 10.99 22.57
CA LYS A 68 -1.04 12.39 22.85
C LYS A 68 -1.86 13.03 21.71
N ARG A 69 -2.14 12.32 20.62
CA ARG A 69 -2.88 12.88 19.48
C ARG A 69 -4.37 13.01 19.81
N GLU A 70 -4.86 14.25 19.76
CA GLU A 70 -6.29 14.54 19.91
C GLU A 70 -7.09 13.83 18.81
N LYS A 71 -7.93 12.88 19.22
CA LYS A 71 -8.88 12.23 18.31
C LYS A 71 -10.05 13.18 18.11
N LYS A 72 -10.28 13.62 16.86
CA LYS A 72 -11.49 14.39 16.55
C LYS A 72 -12.72 13.56 16.94
N PRO A 73 -13.68 14.13 17.70
CA PRO A 73 -14.89 13.41 18.06
C PRO A 73 -15.64 12.98 16.81
N LYS A 74 -16.04 11.71 16.76
CA LYS A 74 -16.84 11.17 15.65
C LYS A 74 -18.21 11.84 15.71
N ARG A 75 -18.47 12.78 14.79
CA ARG A 75 -19.81 13.33 14.62
C ARG A 75 -20.73 12.26 14.00
N PRO A 76 -21.99 12.13 14.45
CA PRO A 76 -22.96 11.25 13.83
C PRO A 76 -23.30 11.80 12.45
N ARG A 77 -22.53 11.40 11.43
CA ARG A 77 -22.85 11.71 10.04
C ARG A 77 -23.87 10.70 9.55
N LYS A 78 -25.02 11.18 9.07
CA LYS A 78 -25.97 10.33 8.33
C LYS A 78 -25.25 9.75 7.11
N LYS A 79 -25.43 8.46 6.86
CA LYS A 79 -24.93 7.81 5.64
C LYS A 79 -25.66 8.40 4.44
N GLY A 80 -24.93 8.77 3.39
CA GLY A 80 -25.48 9.34 2.16
C GLY A 80 -24.90 10.71 1.80
N ALA A 81 -25.24 11.18 0.60
CA ALA A 81 -24.86 12.50 0.13
C ALA A 81 -25.53 13.60 0.98
N GLN A 82 -24.92 14.79 1.04
CA GLN A 82 -25.52 15.91 1.76
C GLN A 82 -26.83 16.35 1.06
N PRO A 83 -27.76 17.02 1.77
CA PRO A 83 -28.90 17.67 1.14
C PRO A 83 -28.45 18.62 0.02
N GLY A 84 -29.07 18.52 -1.16
CA GLY A 84 -28.74 19.33 -2.34
C GLY A 84 -27.78 18.66 -3.34
N HIS A 85 -27.20 17.50 -3.04
CA HIS A 85 -26.44 16.74 -4.04
C HIS A 85 -27.37 16.13 -5.08
N LYS A 86 -27.11 16.41 -6.36
CA LYS A 86 -27.77 15.73 -7.48
C LYS A 86 -27.37 14.26 -7.49
N GLY A 87 -28.36 13.37 -7.44
CA GLY A 87 -28.13 11.95 -7.64
C GLY A 87 -27.70 11.66 -9.07
N HIS A 88 -26.63 10.89 -9.23
CA HIS A 88 -26.23 10.35 -10.53
C HIS A 88 -26.59 8.88 -10.56
N GLN A 89 -27.41 8.49 -11.53
CA GLN A 89 -27.76 7.10 -11.80
C GLN A 89 -27.59 6.82 -13.29
N ARG A 90 -27.27 5.58 -13.63
CA ARG A 90 -27.25 5.16 -15.04
C ARG A 90 -28.68 5.18 -15.58
N VAL A 91 -28.86 5.83 -16.72
CA VAL A 91 -30.13 5.80 -17.45
C VAL A 91 -30.24 4.42 -18.12
N ARG A 92 -31.44 3.83 -18.08
CA ARG A 92 -31.71 2.56 -18.78
C ARG A 92 -31.60 2.78 -20.29
N VAL A 93 -31.01 1.82 -21.00
CA VAL A 93 -30.99 1.83 -22.47
C VAL A 93 -32.34 1.38 -23.02
N ASP A 94 -32.64 1.79 -24.25
CA ASP A 94 -33.84 1.34 -24.96
C ASP A 94 -33.79 -0.17 -25.26
N LEU A 95 -34.97 -0.78 -25.37
CA LEU A 95 -35.07 -2.23 -25.62
C LEU A 95 -34.53 -2.62 -26.99
N SER A 96 -34.57 -1.73 -27.98
CA SER A 96 -33.99 -1.95 -29.31
C SER A 96 -32.46 -2.05 -29.30
N ALA A 97 -31.81 -1.55 -28.24
CA ALA A 97 -30.36 -1.58 -28.07
C ALA A 97 -29.92 -2.63 -27.05
N THR A 98 -30.81 -3.53 -26.62
CA THR A 98 -30.50 -4.62 -25.68
C THR A 98 -30.25 -5.91 -26.46
N ASP A 99 -29.18 -6.64 -26.12
CA ASP A 99 -28.82 -7.89 -26.82
C ASP A 99 -29.81 -9.04 -26.55
N GLU A 100 -30.29 -9.17 -25.30
CA GLU A 100 -31.22 -10.22 -24.89
C GLU A 100 -32.24 -9.70 -23.86
N LYS A 101 -33.48 -10.23 -23.91
CA LYS A 101 -34.53 -9.93 -22.94
C LYS A 101 -35.07 -11.20 -22.30
N ILE A 102 -34.67 -11.44 -21.06
CA ILE A 102 -35.15 -12.58 -20.26
C ILE A 102 -36.34 -12.14 -19.41
N HIS A 103 -37.43 -12.90 -19.49
CA HIS A 103 -38.66 -12.66 -18.72
C HIS A 103 -38.78 -13.69 -17.59
N TYR A 104 -39.00 -13.22 -16.38
CA TYR A 104 -39.26 -14.06 -15.20
C TYR A 104 -40.73 -13.91 -14.81
N TYR A 105 -41.50 -14.97 -15.04
CA TYR A 105 -42.92 -15.01 -14.67
C TYR A 105 -43.09 -15.71 -13.31
N PRO A 106 -44.00 -15.25 -12.45
CA PRO A 106 -44.39 -15.99 -11.26
C PRO A 106 -45.24 -17.20 -11.65
N ASP A 107 -45.44 -18.13 -10.71
CA ASP A 107 -46.38 -19.22 -10.89
C ASP A 107 -47.80 -18.68 -11.13
N THR A 108 -48.50 -19.27 -12.10
CA THR A 108 -49.86 -18.87 -12.46
C THR A 108 -50.93 -19.48 -11.55
N GLN A 109 -50.52 -20.32 -10.59
CA GLN A 109 -51.41 -20.90 -9.60
C GLN A 109 -50.93 -20.51 -8.21
N CYS A 110 -51.82 -19.89 -7.45
CA CYS A 110 -51.58 -19.59 -6.05
C CYS A 110 -51.55 -20.88 -5.23
N ALA A 111 -50.88 -20.87 -4.08
CA ALA A 111 -50.88 -21.98 -3.13
C ALA A 111 -52.30 -22.39 -2.67
N CYS A 112 -53.30 -21.51 -2.78
CA CYS A 112 -54.70 -21.83 -2.50
C CYS A 112 -55.44 -22.53 -3.67
N GLY A 113 -54.78 -22.72 -4.81
CA GLY A 113 -55.33 -23.35 -6.02
C GLY A 113 -55.94 -22.40 -7.04
N ALA A 114 -56.13 -21.11 -6.69
CA ALA A 114 -56.65 -20.10 -7.61
C ALA A 114 -55.66 -19.77 -8.74
N LEU A 115 -56.19 -19.46 -9.92
CA LEU A 115 -55.40 -18.95 -11.05
C LEU A 115 -55.08 -17.46 -10.84
N CYS A 116 -53.82 -17.11 -11.01
CA CYS A 116 -53.31 -15.74 -10.91
C CYS A 116 -53.38 -15.03 -12.26
N ASP A 117 -53.91 -13.82 -12.27
CA ASP A 117 -53.86 -12.95 -13.44
C ASP A 117 -52.47 -12.34 -13.61
N LEU A 118 -51.80 -12.67 -14.72
CA LEU A 118 -50.50 -12.12 -15.06
C LEU A 118 -50.64 -10.72 -15.68
N SER A 119 -49.87 -9.76 -15.15
CA SER A 119 -49.73 -8.43 -15.77
C SER A 119 -49.05 -8.57 -17.13
N GLN A 120 -49.51 -7.76 -18.11
CA GLN A 120 -48.90 -7.69 -19.43
C GLN A 120 -47.54 -6.98 -19.42
N GLU A 121 -47.34 -6.07 -18.47
CA GLU A 121 -46.08 -5.32 -18.31
C GLU A 121 -45.35 -5.70 -17.02
N PRO A 122 -44.00 -5.76 -17.03
CA PRO A 122 -43.21 -6.11 -15.85
C PRO A 122 -43.23 -4.97 -14.82
N TYR A 123 -43.44 -5.31 -13.54
CA TYR A 123 -43.44 -4.32 -12.46
C TYR A 123 -42.05 -3.73 -12.17
N GLN A 124 -40.99 -4.49 -12.44
CA GLN A 124 -39.60 -4.08 -12.24
C GLN A 124 -38.74 -4.47 -13.43
N ARG A 125 -37.83 -3.57 -13.82
CA ARG A 125 -36.85 -3.77 -14.89
C ARG A 125 -35.45 -3.54 -14.38
N HIS A 126 -34.57 -4.51 -14.57
CA HIS A 126 -33.14 -4.42 -14.24
C HIS A 126 -32.34 -4.74 -15.51
N GLN A 127 -31.39 -3.87 -15.86
CA GLN A 127 -30.46 -4.09 -16.97
C GLN A 127 -29.10 -4.42 -16.40
N VAL A 128 -28.60 -5.59 -16.77
CA VAL A 128 -27.23 -6.02 -16.46
C VAL A 128 -26.38 -5.70 -17.67
N PHE A 129 -25.28 -4.98 -17.43
CA PHE A 129 -24.28 -4.67 -18.46
C PHE A 129 -23.08 -5.53 -18.16
N ASP A 130 -22.90 -6.58 -18.95
CA ASP A 130 -21.76 -7.47 -18.83
C ASP A 130 -20.92 -7.43 -20.11
N LEU A 131 -19.65 -7.79 -19.99
CA LEU A 131 -18.81 -7.95 -21.18
C LEU A 131 -19.03 -9.36 -21.73
N PRO A 132 -19.25 -9.52 -23.05
CA PRO A 132 -19.22 -10.85 -23.65
C PRO A 132 -17.84 -11.48 -23.42
N GLU A 133 -17.74 -12.81 -23.58
CA GLU A 133 -16.51 -13.56 -23.34
C GLU A 133 -15.28 -12.87 -23.99
N VAL A 134 -14.44 -12.25 -23.15
CA VAL A 134 -13.27 -11.51 -23.61
C VAL A 134 -12.13 -12.50 -23.83
N ARG A 135 -11.85 -12.82 -25.09
CA ARG A 135 -10.73 -13.70 -25.46
C ARG A 135 -9.46 -12.90 -25.73
N SER A 136 -8.31 -13.48 -25.40
CA SER A 136 -7.02 -12.87 -25.72
C SER A 136 -6.79 -12.84 -27.22
N LYS A 137 -6.31 -11.70 -27.72
CA LYS A 137 -5.74 -11.64 -29.07
C LYS A 137 -4.33 -12.22 -29.00
N ILE A 138 -4.14 -13.39 -29.59
CA ILE A 138 -2.83 -14.05 -29.69
C ILE A 138 -2.21 -13.67 -31.04
N THR A 139 -1.03 -13.06 -31.01
CA THR A 139 -0.22 -12.79 -32.20
C THR A 139 1.08 -13.56 -32.09
N GLU A 140 1.31 -14.49 -33.01
CA GLU A 140 2.59 -15.18 -33.11
C GLU A 140 3.55 -14.37 -34.00
N HIS A 141 4.72 -14.03 -33.45
CA HIS A 141 5.77 -13.33 -34.17
C HIS A 141 6.84 -14.33 -34.59
N CYS A 142 6.73 -14.81 -35.82
CA CYS A 142 7.71 -15.73 -36.40
C CYS A 142 8.89 -14.94 -36.96
N LEU A 143 10.07 -15.14 -36.38
CA LEU A 143 11.33 -14.66 -36.93
C LEU A 143 11.89 -15.76 -37.84
N TYR A 144 12.14 -15.41 -39.08
CA TYR A 144 12.81 -16.27 -40.04
C TYR A 144 14.26 -15.82 -40.14
N ASP A 145 15.18 -16.78 -40.20
CA ASP A 145 16.54 -16.46 -40.60
C ASP A 145 16.70 -16.56 -42.11
N ALA A 146 17.68 -15.83 -42.61
CA ALA A 146 18.18 -15.98 -43.95
C ALA A 146 19.69 -16.06 -43.86
N ILE A 147 20.33 -16.69 -44.83
CA ILE A 147 21.78 -16.62 -44.99
C ILE A 147 22.03 -16.17 -46.41
N CYS A 148 22.86 -15.14 -46.58
CA CYS A 148 23.21 -14.65 -47.91
C CYS A 148 24.02 -15.73 -48.65
N PRO A 149 23.59 -16.22 -49.83
CA PRO A 149 24.31 -17.26 -50.54
C PRO A 149 25.69 -16.81 -51.05
N ARG A 150 25.93 -15.49 -51.13
CA ARG A 150 27.17 -14.91 -51.66
C ARG A 150 28.24 -14.65 -50.60
N CYS A 151 27.86 -14.12 -49.44
CA CYS A 151 28.81 -13.79 -48.36
C CYS A 151 28.60 -14.60 -47.08
N GLN A 152 27.63 -15.52 -47.04
CA GLN A 152 27.35 -16.43 -45.92
C GLN A 152 27.04 -15.74 -44.58
N MET A 153 26.70 -14.46 -44.60
CA MET A 153 26.21 -13.75 -43.42
C MET A 153 24.73 -14.06 -43.19
N ARG A 154 24.36 -14.25 -41.93
CA ARG A 154 22.98 -14.38 -41.46
C ARG A 154 22.32 -13.01 -41.35
#